data_AF-A0A5H6JHY1-F1
#
_entry.id   AF-A0A5H6JHY1-F1
#
_cell.length_a   1.000
_cell.length_b   1.000
_cell.length_c   1.000
_cell.angle_alpha   90.00
_cell.angle_beta   90.00
_cell.angle_gamma   90.00
#
_symmetry.space_group_name_H-M   'P 1'
#
loop_
_entity.id
_entity.type
_entity.pdbx_description
1 polymer ?
#
loop_
_entity_poly.entity_id
_entity_poly.type
_entity_poly.pdbx_seq_one_letter_code
_entity_poly.pdbx_strand_id
1 'polypeptide(L)' 'MAYIYGLVDSLQGKDQVGDGECVALVKQYAHLGFTGTWKQGRKVFGDKSIPRGTAIATFVNGKYPSGSAAHKHAAFYLE' A
#
# COMPACT_ATOMS: atom_id res chain seq x y z
N MET A 1 -0.58 -11.19 -7.85
CA MET A 1 -0.02 -10.05 -8.61
C MET A 1 0.42 -8.96 -7.63
N ALA A 2 1.56 -8.32 -7.89
CA ALA A 2 1.91 -7.05 -7.24
C ALA A 2 1.25 -5.91 -8.02
N TYR A 3 0.73 -4.91 -7.32
CA TYR A 3 0.15 -3.72 -7.95
C TYR A 3 1.19 -2.62 -7.96
N ILE A 4 1.54 -2.13 -9.14
CA ILE A 4 2.63 -1.17 -9.34
C ILE A 4 2.04 0.09 -9.98
N TYR A 5 2.21 1.22 -9.30
CA TYR A 5 1.85 2.52 -9.82
C TYR A 5 3.12 3.22 -10.33
N GLY A 6 3.31 3.23 -11.65
CA GLY A 6 4.53 3.77 -12.28
C GLY A 6 4.74 5.28 -12.11
N LEU A 7 3.73 6.03 -11.66
CA LEU A 7 3.77 7.48 -11.47
C LEU A 7 3.76 7.89 -10.00
N VAL A 8 4.27 7.03 -9.11
CA VAL A 8 4.30 7.28 -7.67
C VAL A 8 4.97 8.60 -7.29
N ASP A 9 6.02 8.98 -8.02
CA ASP A 9 6.74 10.25 -7.82
C ASP A 9 5.84 11.47 -8.05
N SER A 10 4.91 11.38 -9.01
CA SER A 10 3.94 12.43 -9.32
C SER A 10 2.84 12.60 -8.26
N LEU A 11 2.82 11.75 -7.22
CA LEU A 11 1.94 11.91 -6.06
C LEU A 11 2.54 12.84 -5.01
N GLN A 12 3.86 13.07 -5.04
CA GLN A 12 4.50 13.96 -4.09
C GLN A 12 4.04 15.41 -4.30
N GLY A 13 3.47 16.02 -3.27
CA GLY A 13 2.92 17.37 -3.33
C GLY A 13 1.50 17.47 -3.90
N LYS A 14 0.83 16.33 -4.18
CA LYS A 14 -0.61 16.32 -4.48
C LYS A 14 -1.47 16.31 -3.22
N ASP A 15 -2.70 16.75 -3.40
CA ASP A 15 -3.73 16.73 -2.38
C ASP A 15 -4.05 15.30 -1.92
N GLN A 16 -4.46 15.15 -0.66
CA GLN A 16 -4.84 13.86 -0.11
C GLN A 16 -6.07 13.32 -0.82
N VAL A 17 -6.06 12.05 -1.21
CA VAL A 17 -7.19 11.42 -1.90
C VAL A 17 -8.07 10.60 -0.95
N GLY A 18 -9.38 10.61 -1.18
CA GLY A 18 -10.37 9.91 -0.35
C GLY A 18 -10.61 10.59 1.00
N ASP A 19 -10.70 9.81 2.08
CA ASP A 19 -10.91 10.29 3.46
C ASP A 19 -9.61 10.80 4.14
N GLY A 20 -8.52 10.96 3.37
CA GLY A 20 -7.21 11.27 3.93
C GLY A 20 -6.53 10.10 4.64
N GLU A 21 -7.14 8.90 4.64
CA GLU A 21 -6.52 7.68 5.13
C GLU A 21 -5.45 7.15 4.16
N CYS A 22 -4.35 6.63 4.72
CA CYS A 22 -3.26 5.99 3.95
C CYS A 22 -3.75 4.91 2.97
N VAL A 23 -4.79 4.15 3.34
CA VAL A 23 -5.38 3.09 2.51
C VAL A 23 -6.11 3.64 1.29
N ALA A 24 -6.74 4.81 1.40
CA ALA A 24 -7.51 5.41 0.31
C ALA A 24 -6.59 5.76 -0.88
N LEU A 25 -5.41 6.30 -0.59
CA LEU A 25 -4.36 6.57 -1.58
C LEU A 25 -4.02 5.32 -2.39
N VAL A 26 -3.66 4.23 -1.71
CA VAL A 26 -3.22 3.01 -2.41
C VAL A 26 -4.38 2.36 -3.15
N LYS A 27 -5.59 2.38 -2.61
CA LYS A 27 -6.78 1.89 -3.31
C LYS A 27 -7.08 2.67 -4.59
N GLN A 28 -6.99 4.00 -4.53
CA GLN A 28 -7.28 4.87 -5.67
C GLN A 28 -6.28 4.65 -6.81
N TYR A 29 -4.99 4.64 -6.50
CA TYR A 29 -3.93 4.61 -7.52
C TYR A 29 -3.51 3.21 -7.97
N ALA A 30 -3.59 2.21 -7.08
CA ALA A 30 -3.32 0.81 -7.43
C ALA A 30 -4.59 0.00 -7.73
N HIS A 31 -5.76 0.64 -7.81
CA HIS A 31 -7.06 0.00 -8.08
C HIS A 31 -7.31 -1.23 -7.19
N LEU A 32 -6.92 -1.12 -5.92
CA LEU A 32 -7.03 -2.22 -4.96
C LEU A 32 -8.48 -2.34 -4.47
N GLY A 33 -8.94 -3.58 -4.35
CA GLY A 33 -10.23 -3.88 -3.72
C GLY A 33 -10.24 -3.63 -2.22
N PHE A 34 -11.28 -4.16 -1.56
CA PHE A 34 -11.44 -4.07 -0.10
C PHE A 34 -10.20 -4.63 0.64
N THR A 35 -9.76 -4.00 1.73
CA THR A 35 -8.55 -4.40 2.47
C THR A 35 -8.61 -5.82 3.01
N GLY A 36 -9.82 -6.36 3.23
CA GLY A 36 -10.03 -7.76 3.61
C GLY A 36 -9.65 -8.78 2.52
N THR A 37 -9.53 -8.37 1.26
CA THR A 37 -9.06 -9.25 0.17
C THR A 37 -7.55 -9.21 0.00
N TRP A 38 -6.85 -8.30 0.69
CA TRP A 38 -5.41 -8.14 0.58
C TRP A 38 -4.71 -9.32 1.25
N LYS A 39 -3.72 -9.87 0.56
CA LYS A 39 -2.90 -10.98 1.04
C LYS A 39 -1.48 -10.53 1.20
N GLN A 40 -0.84 -10.96 2.28
CA GLN A 40 0.56 -10.68 2.53
C GLN A 40 1.43 -11.18 1.38
N GLY A 41 2.22 -10.26 0.83
CA GLY A 41 3.20 -10.54 -0.21
C GLY A 41 4.59 -10.80 0.36
N ARG A 42 5.61 -10.53 -0.47
CA ARG A 42 7.02 -10.55 -0.05
C ARG A 42 7.29 -9.48 0.99
N LYS A 43 8.29 -9.74 1.84
CA LYS A 43 8.76 -8.77 2.83
C LYS A 43 9.47 -7.63 2.10
N VAL A 44 9.01 -6.40 2.34
CA VAL A 44 9.54 -5.22 1.65
C VAL A 44 10.94 -4.88 2.13
N PHE A 45 11.13 -4.88 3.45
CA PHE A 45 12.42 -4.55 4.05
C PHE A 45 13.49 -5.59 3.68
N GLY A 46 14.51 -5.13 2.94
CA GLY A 46 15.62 -5.95 2.46
C GLY A 46 15.44 -6.54 1.07
N ASP A 47 14.25 -6.42 0.46
CA ASP A 47 13.96 -6.95 -0.87
C ASP A 47 14.08 -5.85 -1.93
N LYS A 48 15.27 -5.76 -2.54
CA LYS A 48 15.58 -4.82 -3.63
C LYS A 48 14.94 -5.21 -4.97
N SER A 49 14.28 -6.36 -5.05
CA SER A 49 13.59 -6.79 -6.28
C SER A 49 12.21 -6.15 -6.44
N ILE A 50 11.73 -5.45 -5.41
CA ILE A 50 10.44 -4.78 -5.44
C ILE A 50 10.53 -3.56 -6.34
N PRO A 51 9.72 -3.48 -7.40
CA PRO A 51 9.73 -2.31 -8.26
C PRO A 51 9.18 -1.10 -7.51
N ARG A 52 9.80 0.05 -7.75
CA ARG A 52 9.30 1.36 -7.31
C ARG A 52 7.85 1.55 -7.77
N GLY A 53 7.03 2.14 -6.90
CA GLY A 53 5.59 2.27 -7.09
C GLY A 53 4.79 1.04 -6.69
N THR A 54 5.41 -0.02 -6.15
CA THR A 54 4.65 -1.16 -5.63
C THR A 54 3.82 -0.75 -4.43
N ALA A 55 2.52 -1.07 -4.45
CA ALA A 55 1.65 -0.95 -3.31
C ALA A 55 2.10 -1.90 -2.19
N ILE A 56 2.47 -1.32 -1.06
CA ILE A 56 2.89 -2.03 0.15
C ILE A 56 1.95 -1.73 1.29
N ALA A 57 1.77 -2.71 2.18
CA ALA A 57 0.94 -2.56 3.35
C ALA A 57 1.50 -3.36 4.52
N THR A 58 1.13 -2.98 5.73
CA THR A 58 1.39 -3.76 6.93
C THR A 58 0.49 -5.00 6.94
N PHE A 59 1.09 -6.17 7.13
CA PHE A 59 0.36 -7.43 7.28
C PHE A 59 0.72 -8.07 8.62
N VAL A 60 -0.30 -8.62 9.28
CA VAL A 60 -0.16 -9.39 10.52
C VAL A 60 -0.83 -10.73 10.29
N ASN A 61 -0.10 -11.84 10.49
CA ASN A 61 -0.58 -13.19 10.23
C ASN A 61 -1.16 -13.38 8.80
N GLY A 62 -0.50 -12.80 7.79
CA GLY A 62 -0.88 -13.00 6.39
C GLY A 62 -2.03 -12.10 5.89
N LYS A 63 -2.65 -11.29 6.76
CA LYS A 63 -3.79 -10.43 6.46
C LYS A 63 -3.54 -8.99 6.86
N TYR A 64 -4.23 -8.07 6.19
CA TYR A 64 -4.23 -6.67 6.62
C TYR A 64 -4.99 -6.57 7.95
N PRO A 65 -4.37 -6.05 9.03
CA PRO A 65 -5.02 -6.02 10.33
C PRO A 65 -6.26 -5.10 10.31
N SER A 66 -7.39 -5.64 10.74
CA SER A 66 -8.66 -4.93 10.88
C SER A 66 -8.89 -4.58 12.35
N GLY A 67 -8.95 -3.28 12.65
CA GLY A 67 -9.17 -2.73 13.99
C GLY A 67 -8.60 -1.32 14.11
N SER A 68 -9.17 -0.49 14.98
CA SER A 68 -8.68 0.88 15.21
C SER A 68 -7.43 0.90 16.09
N ALA A 69 -7.23 -0.14 16.91
CA ALA A 69 -6.06 -0.30 17.78
C ALA A 69 -4.86 -0.99 17.10
N ALA A 70 -5.07 -1.58 15.92
CA ALA A 70 -3.99 -2.27 15.20
C ALA A 70 -3.19 -1.26 14.38
N HIS A 71 -1.87 -1.24 14.57
CA HIS A 71 -0.99 -0.40 13.77
C HIS A 71 -1.01 -0.89 12.31
N LYS A 72 -1.68 -0.12 11.45
CA LYS A 72 -1.93 -0.47 10.06
C LYS A 72 -1.58 0.71 9.16
N HIS A 73 -0.79 0.45 8.13
CA HIS A 73 -0.38 1.48 7.19
C HIS A 73 -0.28 0.88 5.79
N ALA A 74 -0.61 1.69 4.79
CA ALA A 74 -0.48 1.33 3.39
C ALA A 74 0.19 2.50 2.66
N ALA A 75 1.16 2.19 1.80
CA ALA A 75 1.98 3.16 1.11
C ALA A 75 2.45 2.61 -0.24
N PHE A 76 3.14 3.44 -1.01
CA PHE A 76 3.87 2.99 -2.18
C PHE A 76 5.37 2.89 -1.86
N TYR A 77 5.99 1.81 -2.32
CA TYR A 77 7.43 1.61 -2.20
C TYR A 77 8.20 2.52 -3.16
N LEU A 78 9.26 3.17 -2.69
CA LEU A 78 10.08 4.08 -3.50
C LEU A 78 11.50 3.52 -3.70
N GLU A 79 12.16 3.14 -2.61
CA GLU A 79 13.47 2.45 -2.55
C GLU A 79 13.82 2.04 -1.11
#